data_AF-A0A5E4JIF7-F1
#
_entry.id   AF-A0A5E4JIF7-F1
#
_cell.length_a   1.000
_cell.length_b   1.000
_cell.length_c   1.000
_cell.angle_alpha   90.00
_cell.angle_beta   90.00
_cell.angle_gamma   90.00
#
_symmetry.space_group_name_H-M   'P 1'
#
loop_
_entity.id
_entity.type
_entity.pdbx_description
1 polymer ?
#
loop_
_entity_poly.entity_id
_entity_poly.type
_entity_poly.pdbx_seq_one_letter_code
_entity_poly.pdbx_strand_id
1 'polypeptide(L)'
;MELLTKVIVSAVVMIVLLLGAYYLVRQSTMFQHVTAAQAGALVTDDLLIWYPNSNVTITNLVPSNYSGSWHVVASVITNETTPCPSFYIFSFDYPKFNLVNRPENTYVADCSVNGWMPGRNFTISSFPVAIALSYSSGIPSVTHYVQSVGFRNVTVNATFFSALGVASQNNSAISTLYPNVWRVGYSSQRSANSLYVILSQKNASIMGTINYSNTLSK
;
A
#
# COMPACT_ATOMS: atom_id res chain seq x y z
N MET A 1 -31.66 67.34 -6.28
CA MET A 1 -31.22 66.47 -5.16
C MET A 1 -31.86 65.08 -5.21
N GLU A 2 -33.10 64.90 -5.65
CA GLU A 2 -33.75 63.57 -5.69
C GLU A 2 -33.01 62.50 -6.51
N LEU A 3 -32.42 62.87 -7.66
CA LEU A 3 -31.73 61.91 -8.53
C LEU A 3 -30.50 61.32 -7.83
N LEU A 4 -29.74 62.17 -7.13
CA LEU A 4 -28.57 61.76 -6.35
C LEU A 4 -28.97 60.82 -5.20
N THR A 5 -30.05 61.15 -4.49
CA THR A 5 -30.56 60.31 -3.39
C THR A 5 -31.00 58.93 -3.89
N LYS A 6 -31.69 58.84 -5.03
CA LYS A 6 -32.10 57.56 -5.63
C LYS A 6 -30.91 56.70 -6.05
N VAL A 7 -29.87 57.32 -6.63
CA VAL A 7 -28.64 56.63 -7.03
C VAL A 7 -27.88 56.12 -5.80
N ILE A 8 -27.76 56.92 -4.75
CA ILE A 8 -27.10 56.51 -3.50
C ILE A 8 -27.86 55.34 -2.84
N VAL A 9 -29.20 55.44 -2.74
CA VAL A 9 -30.01 54.36 -2.16
C VAL A 9 -29.88 53.07 -2.98
N SER A 10 -29.93 53.16 -4.32
CA SER A 10 -29.75 52.01 -5.20
C SER A 10 -28.36 51.37 -5.04
N ALA A 11 -27.29 52.18 -4.96
CA ALA A 11 -25.94 51.68 -4.76
C ALA A 11 -25.77 50.98 -3.40
N VAL A 12 -26.33 51.54 -2.32
CA VAL A 12 -26.27 50.93 -0.98
C VAL A 12 -27.01 49.60 -0.96
N VAL A 13 -28.21 49.51 -1.56
CA VAL A 13 -28.96 48.25 -1.66
C VAL A 13 -28.17 47.19 -2.43
N MET A 14 -27.52 47.58 -3.54
CA MET A 14 -26.70 46.65 -4.32
C MET A 14 -25.48 46.14 -3.51
N ILE A 15 -24.82 47.00 -2.74
CA ILE A 15 -23.70 46.61 -1.87
C ILE A 15 -24.17 45.63 -0.79
N VAL A 16 -25.31 45.89 -0.14
CA VAL A 16 -25.87 45.00 0.89
C VAL A 16 -26.21 43.63 0.29
N LEU A 17 -26.79 43.58 -0.91
CA LEU A 17 -27.07 42.32 -1.61
C LEU A 17 -25.79 41.56 -1.95
N LEU A 18 -24.74 42.24 -2.44
CA LEU A 18 -23.45 41.60 -2.73
C LEU A 18 -22.78 41.05 -1.46
N LEU A 19 -22.79 41.80 -0.37
CA LEU A 19 -22.25 41.34 0.92
C LEU A 19 -23.06 40.17 1.49
N GLY A 20 -24.39 40.22 1.36
CA GLY A 20 -25.29 39.14 1.77
C GLY A 20 -25.06 37.87 0.97
N ALA A 21 -24.94 37.97 -0.37
CA ALA A 21 -24.63 36.84 -1.24
C ALA A 21 -23.25 36.25 -0.92
N TYR A 22 -22.23 37.09 -0.73
CA TYR A 22 -20.90 36.67 -0.31
C TYR A 22 -20.93 35.92 1.03
N TYR A 23 -21.68 36.44 2.01
CA TYR A 23 -21.83 35.80 3.31
C TYR A 23 -22.51 34.43 3.22
N LEU A 24 -23.61 34.32 2.45
CA LEU A 24 -24.32 33.06 2.25
C LEU A 24 -23.45 32.01 1.55
N VAL A 25 -22.68 32.40 0.53
CA VAL A 25 -21.72 31.49 -0.16
C VAL A 25 -20.59 31.06 0.77
N ARG A 26 -20.07 31.97 1.58
CA ARG A 26 -19.03 31.64 2.58
C ARG A 26 -19.55 30.70 3.66
N GLN A 27 -20.80 30.86 4.09
CA GLN A 27 -21.36 30.05 5.17
C GLN A 27 -21.78 28.66 4.66
N SER A 28 -22.31 28.55 3.45
CA SER A 28 -22.70 27.26 2.85
C SER A 28 -21.50 26.37 2.52
N THR A 29 -20.34 26.96 2.22
CA THR A 29 -19.09 26.23 1.96
C THR A 29 -18.38 25.77 3.23
N MET A 30 -18.74 26.27 4.42
CA MET A 30 -18.06 25.93 5.68
C MET A 30 -18.54 24.64 6.37
N PHE A 31 -19.66 24.03 5.94
CA PHE A 31 -20.32 22.95 6.71
C PHE A 31 -20.64 21.67 5.95
N GLN A 32 -19.95 21.35 4.86
CA GLN A 32 -19.95 19.96 4.43
C GLN A 32 -18.96 19.18 5.31
N HIS A 33 -19.46 18.70 6.45
CA HIS A 33 -18.75 17.70 7.24
C HIS A 33 -18.63 16.43 6.40
N VAL A 34 -17.48 16.27 5.75
CA VAL A 34 -17.09 15.03 5.07
C VAL A 34 -17.08 13.94 6.13
N THR A 35 -17.82 12.86 5.90
CA THR A 35 -17.77 11.70 6.80
C THR A 35 -16.46 10.93 6.60
N ALA A 36 -16.06 10.13 7.60
CA ALA A 36 -14.88 9.28 7.48
C ALA A 36 -14.92 8.42 6.20
N ALA A 37 -16.07 7.78 5.94
CA ALA A 37 -16.27 6.95 4.76
C ALA A 37 -16.11 7.72 3.44
N GLN A 38 -16.63 8.95 3.37
CA GLN A 38 -16.45 9.81 2.20
C GLN A 38 -14.98 10.21 2.01
N ALA A 39 -14.27 10.57 3.09
CA ALA A 39 -12.86 10.90 3.01
C ALA A 39 -12.03 9.71 2.52
N GLY A 40 -12.29 8.51 3.04
CA GLY A 40 -11.62 7.28 2.61
C GLY A 40 -11.89 6.93 1.15
N ALA A 41 -13.14 7.05 0.69
CA ALA A 41 -13.51 6.81 -0.70
C ALA A 41 -12.81 7.79 -1.66
N LEU A 42 -12.83 9.09 -1.36
CA LEU A 42 -12.21 10.12 -2.19
C LEU A 42 -10.69 9.96 -2.29
N VAL A 43 -10.02 9.63 -1.17
CA VAL A 43 -8.58 9.32 -1.17
C VAL A 43 -8.29 8.08 -1.99
N THR A 44 -9.12 7.04 -1.87
CA THR A 44 -8.96 5.80 -2.64
C THR A 44 -9.12 6.05 -4.15
N ASP A 45 -10.15 6.80 -4.54
CA ASP A 45 -10.42 7.14 -5.94
C ASP A 45 -9.27 7.94 -6.56
N ASP A 46 -8.75 8.95 -5.85
CA ASP A 46 -7.61 9.73 -6.32
C ASP A 46 -6.35 8.85 -6.46
N LEU A 47 -6.05 8.03 -5.46
CA LEU A 47 -4.92 7.09 -5.54
C LEU A 47 -5.06 6.12 -6.71
N LEU A 48 -6.26 5.64 -7.04
CA LEU A 48 -6.49 4.75 -8.18
C LEU A 48 -6.34 5.47 -9.54
N ILE A 49 -6.58 6.78 -9.60
CA ILE A 49 -6.29 7.59 -10.80
C ILE A 49 -4.77 7.67 -11.04
N TRP A 50 -3.99 7.89 -9.98
CA TRP A 50 -2.52 8.01 -10.08
C TRP A 50 -1.82 6.64 -10.20
N TYR A 51 -2.37 5.60 -9.58
CA TYR A 51 -1.82 4.24 -9.54
C TYR A 51 -2.86 3.23 -10.07
N PRO A 52 -3.11 3.22 -11.39
CA PRO A 52 -4.07 2.29 -11.98
C PRO A 52 -3.60 0.85 -11.78
N ASN A 53 -4.55 -0.07 -11.56
CA ASN A 53 -4.31 -1.49 -11.27
C ASN A 53 -3.49 -1.76 -10.00
N SER A 54 -3.43 -0.80 -9.08
CA SER A 54 -2.86 -1.01 -7.75
C SER A 54 -3.93 -1.51 -6.78
N ASN A 55 -3.48 -2.18 -5.72
CA ASN A 55 -4.29 -2.49 -4.57
C ASN A 55 -4.12 -1.36 -3.54
N VAL A 56 -5.17 -0.58 -3.35
CA VAL A 56 -5.22 0.55 -2.41
C VAL A 56 -6.01 0.14 -1.18
N THR A 57 -5.41 0.25 0.00
CA THR A 57 -6.08 -0.07 1.28
C THR A 57 -5.91 1.07 2.27
N ILE A 58 -6.99 1.55 2.86
CA ILE A 58 -6.93 2.52 3.95
C ILE A 58 -6.52 1.78 5.23
N THR A 59 -5.32 2.07 5.74
CA THR A 59 -4.76 1.42 6.93
C THR A 59 -5.13 2.13 8.22
N ASN A 60 -5.33 3.46 8.16
CA ASN A 60 -5.74 4.25 9.31
C ASN A 60 -6.60 5.43 8.85
N LEU A 61 -7.62 5.75 9.63
CA LEU A 61 -8.55 6.83 9.33
C LEU A 61 -9.05 7.43 10.64
N VAL A 62 -8.53 8.62 10.97
CA VAL A 62 -8.82 9.30 12.24
C VAL A 62 -9.12 10.77 11.99
N PRO A 63 -9.83 11.45 12.90
CA PRO A 63 -9.95 12.90 12.83
C PRO A 63 -8.57 13.55 12.78
N SER A 64 -8.41 14.51 11.88
CA SER A 64 -7.17 15.28 11.75
C SER A 64 -7.08 16.36 12.84
N ASN A 65 -5.89 16.95 13.01
CA ASN A 65 -5.69 18.15 13.82
C ASN A 65 -6.43 19.38 13.25
N TYR A 66 -6.89 19.31 12.00
CA TYR A 66 -7.67 20.36 11.35
C TYR A 66 -9.17 20.09 11.50
N SER A 67 -9.89 21.09 12.01
CA SER A 67 -11.34 21.00 12.22
C SER A 67 -12.08 20.60 10.93
N GLY A 68 -12.95 19.60 11.04
CA GLY A 68 -13.74 19.08 9.93
C GLY A 68 -12.96 18.26 8.90
N SER A 69 -11.75 17.79 9.23
CA SER A 69 -10.91 16.98 8.33
C SER A 69 -10.49 15.64 8.95
N TRP A 70 -10.06 14.74 8.08
CA TRP A 70 -9.64 13.38 8.38
C TRP A 70 -8.19 13.18 7.98
N HIS A 71 -7.42 12.61 8.89
CA HIS A 71 -6.10 12.08 8.61
C HIS A 71 -6.27 10.66 8.08
N VAL A 72 -5.96 10.46 6.81
CA VAL A 72 -6.13 9.20 6.08
C VAL A 72 -4.76 8.65 5.75
N VAL A 73 -4.45 7.45 6.23
CA VAL A 73 -3.24 6.71 5.86
C VAL A 73 -3.65 5.56 4.94
N ALA A 74 -3.06 5.51 3.76
CA ALA A 74 -3.35 4.52 2.73
C ALA A 74 -2.07 3.80 2.31
N SER A 75 -2.17 2.48 2.15
CA SER A 75 -1.16 1.67 1.48
C SER A 75 -1.53 1.50 0.02
N VAL A 76 -0.52 1.56 -0.85
CA VAL A 76 -0.64 1.31 -2.28
C VAL A 76 0.37 0.25 -2.66
N ILE A 77 -0.11 -0.87 -3.19
CA ILE A 77 0.72 -1.98 -3.65
C ILE A 77 0.50 -2.17 -5.15
N THR A 78 1.57 -2.11 -5.94
CA THR A 78 1.53 -2.44 -7.37
C THR A 78 2.22 -3.77 -7.63
N ASN A 79 1.73 -4.52 -8.60
CA ASN A 79 2.28 -5.82 -8.99
C ASN A 79 2.42 -6.80 -7.80
N GLU A 80 1.40 -6.85 -6.94
CA GLU A 80 1.41 -7.54 -5.64
C GLU A 80 1.78 -9.03 -5.73
N THR A 81 1.50 -9.66 -6.87
CA THR A 81 1.75 -11.09 -7.13
C THR A 81 3.01 -11.36 -7.95
N THR A 82 3.87 -10.37 -8.16
CA THR A 82 5.10 -10.53 -8.95
C THR A 82 6.34 -10.61 -8.05
N PRO A 83 7.50 -11.06 -8.55
CA PRO A 83 8.74 -11.08 -7.76
C PRO A 83 9.21 -9.70 -7.28
N CYS A 84 8.72 -8.60 -7.88
CA CYS A 84 9.06 -7.22 -7.50
C CYS A 84 7.80 -6.36 -7.37
N PRO A 85 7.03 -6.50 -6.27
CA PRO A 85 5.96 -5.57 -5.99
C PRO A 85 6.55 -4.19 -5.68
N SER A 86 5.77 -3.11 -5.88
CA SER A 86 6.09 -1.83 -5.24
C SER A 86 5.12 -1.59 -4.09
N PHE A 87 5.59 -0.95 -3.02
CA PHE A 87 4.80 -0.71 -1.82
C PHE A 87 5.08 0.68 -1.26
N TYR A 88 4.03 1.49 -1.24
CA TYR A 88 4.04 2.87 -0.78
C TYR A 88 3.02 3.05 0.35
N ILE A 89 3.34 3.94 1.29
CA ILE A 89 2.39 4.46 2.26
C ILE A 89 2.25 5.97 2.02
N PHE A 90 1.02 6.41 1.90
CA PHE A 90 0.63 7.80 1.72
C PHE A 90 -0.21 8.25 2.91
N SER A 91 -0.03 9.51 3.31
CA SER A 91 -0.91 10.16 4.29
C SER A 91 -1.49 11.45 3.74
N PHE A 92 -2.74 11.70 4.08
CA PHE A 92 -3.54 12.83 3.61
C PHE A 92 -4.30 13.44 4.77
N ASP A 93 -4.49 14.76 4.74
CA ASP A 93 -5.39 15.48 5.64
C ASP A 93 -6.53 16.09 4.79
N TYR A 94 -7.62 15.34 4.59
CA TYR A 94 -8.72 15.69 3.70
C TYR A 94 -9.99 16.10 4.48
N PRO A 95 -10.72 17.17 4.08
CA PRO A 95 -10.52 18.02 2.91
C PRO A 95 -9.60 19.23 3.13
N LYS A 96 -8.99 19.41 4.31
CA LYS A 96 -8.24 20.64 4.65
C LYS A 96 -7.18 20.98 3.61
N PHE A 97 -6.42 19.99 3.21
CA PHE A 97 -5.50 20.10 2.09
C PHE A 97 -6.10 19.27 0.95
N ASN A 98 -6.01 19.80 -0.27
CA ASN A 98 -6.28 19.01 -1.47
C ASN A 98 -5.47 17.71 -1.43
N LEU A 99 -5.82 16.74 -2.28
CA LEU A 99 -5.16 15.44 -2.41
C LEU A 99 -3.76 15.57 -3.04
N VAL A 100 -2.91 16.40 -2.43
CA VAL A 100 -1.50 16.54 -2.79
C VAL A 100 -0.80 15.31 -2.25
N ASN A 101 -0.57 14.37 -3.16
CA ASN A 101 0.12 13.14 -2.86
C ASN A 101 1.50 13.43 -2.24
N ARG A 102 1.71 12.99 -1.00
CA ARG A 102 3.02 12.98 -0.35
C ARG A 102 3.31 11.54 0.07
N PRO A 103 4.21 10.82 -0.62
CA PRO A 103 4.67 9.53 -0.12
C PRO A 103 5.28 9.75 1.25
N GLU A 104 4.65 9.19 2.27
CA GLU A 104 5.17 9.24 3.63
C GLU A 104 6.40 8.34 3.70
N ASN A 105 6.28 7.15 3.11
CA ASN A 105 7.38 6.20 2.99
C ASN A 105 7.24 5.37 1.71
N THR A 106 8.36 5.20 1.01
CA THR A 106 8.50 4.17 -0.03
C THR A 106 9.20 2.98 0.61
N TYR A 107 8.52 1.85 0.75
CA TYR A 107 9.11 0.65 1.36
C TYR A 107 9.75 -0.26 0.33
N VAL A 108 9.13 -0.37 -0.84
CA VAL A 108 9.62 -1.19 -1.95
C VAL A 108 9.43 -0.45 -3.27
N ALA A 109 10.52 -0.32 -4.04
CA ALA A 109 10.52 0.17 -5.41
C ALA A 109 11.67 -0.49 -6.19
N ASP A 110 11.49 -0.75 -7.49
CA ASP A 110 12.52 -1.31 -8.36
C ASP A 110 13.21 -2.56 -7.80
N CYS A 111 12.39 -3.51 -7.30
CA CYS A 111 12.84 -4.74 -6.64
C CYS A 111 13.69 -4.52 -5.37
N SER A 112 13.80 -3.31 -4.86
CA SER A 112 14.66 -2.96 -3.73
C SER A 112 13.83 -2.59 -2.51
N VAL A 113 14.31 -2.95 -1.33
CA VAL A 113 13.65 -2.62 -0.06
C VAL A 113 14.39 -1.49 0.62
N ASN A 114 13.70 -0.35 0.76
CA ASN A 114 14.28 0.83 1.38
C ASN A 114 14.47 0.63 2.88
N GLY A 115 15.60 1.11 3.40
CA GLY A 115 15.99 0.96 4.81
C GLY A 115 16.50 -0.43 5.20
N TRP A 116 16.48 -1.41 4.28
CA TRP A 116 17.12 -2.70 4.50
C TRP A 116 18.63 -2.64 4.20
N MET A 117 19.42 -3.17 5.12
CA MET A 117 20.86 -3.39 4.94
C MET A 117 21.26 -4.71 5.61
N PRO A 118 22.06 -5.56 4.95
CA PRO A 118 22.59 -6.77 5.57
C PRO A 118 23.29 -6.48 6.90
N GLY A 119 22.99 -7.28 7.93
CA GLY A 119 23.60 -7.15 9.26
C GLY A 119 22.99 -6.09 10.18
N ARG A 120 21.95 -5.35 9.75
CA ARG A 120 21.19 -4.43 10.62
C ARG A 120 19.90 -5.06 11.12
N ASN A 121 19.43 -4.59 12.28
CA ASN A 121 18.10 -4.92 12.79
C ASN A 121 17.04 -4.36 11.84
N PHE A 122 16.36 -5.25 11.12
CA PHE A 122 15.28 -4.92 10.20
C PHE A 122 14.09 -5.83 10.47
N THR A 123 12.88 -5.29 10.50
CA THR A 123 11.66 -6.08 10.74
C THR A 123 10.79 -6.05 9.49
N ILE A 124 10.51 -7.22 8.92
CA ILE A 124 9.58 -7.36 7.81
C ILE A 124 8.14 -7.21 8.34
N SER A 125 7.53 -6.05 8.11
CA SER A 125 6.18 -5.72 8.59
C SER A 125 5.06 -6.06 7.62
N SER A 126 5.36 -6.28 6.33
CA SER A 126 4.33 -6.51 5.31
C SER A 126 4.76 -7.55 4.28
N PHE A 127 3.78 -8.18 3.64
CA PHE A 127 4.01 -9.20 2.62
C PHE A 127 4.75 -8.70 1.37
N PRO A 128 4.53 -7.48 0.80
CA PRO A 128 5.28 -7.05 -0.38
C PRO A 128 6.78 -6.86 -0.07
N VAL A 129 7.11 -6.45 1.16
CA VAL A 129 8.51 -6.36 1.63
C VAL A 129 9.14 -7.75 1.70
N ALA A 130 8.42 -8.75 2.22
CA ALA A 130 8.90 -10.13 2.26
C ALA A 130 9.20 -10.68 0.84
N ILE A 131 8.27 -10.45 -0.11
CA ILE A 131 8.43 -10.85 -1.50
C ILE A 131 9.67 -10.20 -2.11
N ALA A 132 9.77 -8.87 -2.03
CA ALA A 132 10.89 -8.13 -2.59
C ALA A 132 12.25 -8.54 -1.99
N LEU A 133 12.32 -8.76 -0.67
CA LEU A 133 13.54 -9.22 -0.02
C LEU A 133 13.95 -10.63 -0.47
N SER A 134 13.00 -11.57 -0.56
CA SER A 134 13.33 -12.94 -1.00
C SER A 134 13.90 -12.99 -2.42
N TYR A 135 13.45 -12.10 -3.31
CA TYR A 135 13.98 -11.99 -4.67
C TYR A 135 15.31 -11.21 -4.72
N SER A 136 15.36 -10.01 -4.13
CA SER A 136 16.54 -9.13 -4.16
C SER A 136 17.73 -9.63 -3.36
N SER A 137 17.53 -10.56 -2.43
CA SER A 137 18.63 -11.26 -1.75
C SER A 137 19.45 -12.16 -2.66
N GLY A 138 19.04 -12.34 -3.93
CA GLY A 138 19.83 -13.07 -4.93
C GLY A 138 19.94 -14.56 -4.65
N ILE A 139 18.90 -15.15 -4.03
CA ILE A 139 18.88 -16.57 -3.70
C ILE A 139 18.94 -17.40 -4.99
N PRO A 140 19.97 -18.25 -5.20
CA PRO A 140 20.18 -18.91 -6.49
C PRO A 140 18.99 -19.74 -6.98
N SER A 141 18.27 -20.41 -6.07
CA SER A 141 17.08 -21.18 -6.40
C SER A 141 15.92 -20.29 -6.87
N VAL A 142 15.74 -19.12 -6.26
CA VAL A 142 14.74 -18.12 -6.66
C VAL A 142 15.09 -17.53 -8.01
N THR A 143 16.33 -17.04 -8.17
CA THR A 143 16.76 -16.42 -9.43
C THR A 143 16.67 -17.41 -10.59
N HIS A 144 17.10 -18.65 -10.38
CA HIS A 144 16.99 -19.71 -11.37
C HIS A 144 15.52 -20.05 -11.71
N TYR A 145 14.64 -20.15 -10.70
CA TYR A 145 13.21 -20.40 -10.94
C TYR A 145 12.59 -19.28 -11.77
N VAL A 146 12.83 -18.02 -11.38
CA VAL A 146 12.28 -16.85 -12.07
C VAL A 146 12.83 -16.70 -13.49
N GLN A 147 14.12 -16.97 -13.70
CA GLN A 147 14.75 -16.93 -15.03
C GLN A 147 14.23 -18.06 -15.93
N SER A 148 14.09 -19.28 -15.42
CA SER A 148 13.65 -20.43 -16.22
C SER A 148 12.17 -20.37 -16.63
N VAL A 149 11.31 -19.85 -15.75
CA VAL A 149 9.87 -19.68 -16.03
C VAL A 149 9.57 -18.36 -16.76
N GLY A 150 10.41 -17.34 -16.54
CA GLY A 150 10.26 -15.98 -17.02
C GLY A 150 9.49 -15.10 -16.04
N PHE A 151 10.02 -13.91 -15.76
CA PHE A 151 9.55 -12.98 -14.72
C PHE A 151 8.04 -12.72 -14.72
N ARG A 152 7.44 -12.54 -15.90
CA ARG A 152 6.00 -12.25 -16.05
C ARG A 152 5.08 -13.45 -15.83
N ASN A 153 5.62 -14.67 -15.84
CA ASN A 153 4.85 -15.91 -15.71
C ASN A 153 4.92 -16.48 -14.29
N VAL A 154 5.64 -15.82 -13.37
CA VAL A 154 5.78 -16.24 -11.98
C VAL A 154 4.79 -15.47 -11.12
N THR A 155 3.98 -16.23 -10.38
CA THR A 155 3.10 -15.71 -9.34
C THR A 155 3.79 -15.91 -7.99
N VAL A 156 3.83 -14.85 -7.20
CA VAL A 156 4.45 -14.84 -5.87
C VAL A 156 3.41 -14.50 -4.82
N ASN A 157 3.48 -15.18 -3.67
CA ASN A 157 2.69 -14.86 -2.50
C ASN A 157 3.59 -14.87 -1.25
N ALA A 158 3.17 -14.18 -0.19
CA ALA A 158 3.86 -14.24 1.08
C ALA A 158 2.85 -14.30 2.24
N THR A 159 3.15 -15.15 3.23
CA THR A 159 2.30 -15.35 4.41
C THR A 159 3.16 -15.37 5.66
N PHE A 160 2.72 -14.66 6.68
CA PHE A 160 3.38 -14.63 7.98
C PHE A 160 2.92 -15.82 8.85
N PHE A 161 3.87 -16.42 9.55
CA PHE A 161 3.66 -17.49 10.52
C PHE A 161 4.37 -17.13 11.82
N SER A 162 3.62 -17.13 12.93
CA SER A 162 4.22 -17.02 14.28
C SER A 162 5.07 -18.24 14.61
N ALA A 163 4.72 -19.41 14.07
CA ALA A 163 5.54 -20.61 14.06
C ALA A 163 5.23 -21.47 12.82
N LEU A 164 6.26 -21.88 12.09
CA LEU A 164 6.15 -22.72 10.90
C LEU A 164 6.94 -24.01 11.08
N GLY A 165 6.22 -25.14 11.14
CA GLY A 165 6.82 -26.46 11.09
C GLY A 165 7.11 -26.88 9.65
N VAL A 166 8.34 -27.30 9.37
CA VAL A 166 8.75 -27.85 8.07
C VAL A 166 9.10 -29.32 8.22
N ALA A 167 8.34 -30.18 7.54
CA ALA A 167 8.65 -31.60 7.45
C ALA A 167 9.89 -31.81 6.59
N SER A 168 10.70 -32.81 6.94
CA SER A 168 11.84 -33.20 6.10
C SER A 168 11.31 -33.84 4.82
N GLN A 169 11.95 -33.61 3.67
CA GLN A 169 11.51 -34.12 2.37
C GLN A 169 11.35 -35.66 2.35
N ASN A 170 12.05 -36.36 3.26
CA ASN A 170 12.05 -37.82 3.38
C ASN A 170 11.27 -38.34 4.61
N ASN A 171 10.68 -37.46 5.43
CA ASN A 171 10.00 -37.88 6.65
C ASN A 171 8.85 -36.93 7.01
N SER A 172 7.64 -37.48 7.18
CA SER A 172 6.42 -36.70 7.48
C SER A 172 6.45 -36.02 8.86
N ALA A 173 7.43 -36.33 9.70
CA ALA A 173 7.64 -35.65 10.97
C ALA A 173 8.20 -34.23 10.77
N ILE A 174 7.68 -33.27 11.56
CA ILE A 174 8.19 -31.89 11.60
C ILE A 174 9.65 -31.94 12.04
N SER A 175 10.55 -31.55 11.14
CA SER A 175 12.00 -31.63 11.36
C SER A 175 12.56 -30.34 11.95
N THR A 176 11.95 -29.20 11.62
CA THR A 176 12.40 -27.88 12.06
C THR A 176 11.19 -26.98 12.30
N LEU A 177 11.23 -26.22 13.41
CA LEU A 177 10.23 -25.22 13.75
C LEU A 177 10.86 -23.83 13.65
N TYR A 178 10.33 -23.00 12.74
CA TYR A 178 10.79 -21.63 12.55
C TYR A 178 9.82 -20.63 13.20
N PRO A 179 10.22 -19.88 14.23
CA PRO A 179 9.37 -18.86 14.85
C PRO A 179 9.41 -17.54 14.07
N ASN A 180 8.27 -16.85 14.00
CA ASN A 180 8.10 -15.51 13.40
C ASN A 180 8.75 -15.38 12.02
N VAL A 181 8.19 -16.08 11.04
CA VAL A 181 8.73 -16.15 9.69
C VAL A 181 7.73 -15.74 8.64
N TRP A 182 8.24 -15.23 7.53
CA TRP A 182 7.51 -15.09 6.29
C TRP A 182 7.84 -16.26 5.38
N ARG A 183 6.80 -16.97 4.92
CA ARG A 183 6.94 -17.95 3.85
C ARG A 183 6.55 -17.28 2.54
N VAL A 184 7.50 -17.13 1.63
CA VAL A 184 7.29 -16.60 0.28
C VAL A 184 7.22 -17.76 -0.70
N GLY A 185 6.09 -17.92 -1.39
CA GLY A 185 5.90 -18.96 -2.39
C GLY A 185 5.99 -18.41 -3.80
N TYR A 186 6.74 -19.09 -4.66
CA TYR A 186 6.86 -18.86 -6.10
C TYR A 186 6.20 -20.02 -6.83
N SER A 187 5.27 -19.72 -7.71
CA SER A 187 4.57 -20.70 -8.53
C SER A 187 4.34 -20.18 -9.94
N SER A 188 4.01 -21.08 -10.86
CA SER A 188 3.64 -20.71 -12.22
C SER A 188 2.76 -21.80 -12.83
N GLN A 189 1.80 -21.40 -13.66
CA GLN A 189 1.03 -22.35 -14.47
C GLN A 189 1.88 -23.02 -15.56
N ARG A 190 3.08 -22.48 -15.84
CA ARG A 190 4.02 -23.03 -16.84
C ARG A 190 5.04 -24.01 -16.24
N SER A 191 5.00 -24.23 -14.92
CA SER A 191 5.92 -25.10 -14.22
C SER A 191 5.17 -26.03 -13.28
N ALA A 192 5.54 -27.31 -13.29
CA ALA A 192 5.08 -28.29 -12.30
C ALA A 192 5.72 -28.04 -10.92
N ASN A 193 6.79 -27.22 -10.88
CA ASN A 193 7.53 -26.95 -9.66
C ASN A 193 7.06 -25.66 -9.00
N SER A 194 7.04 -25.65 -7.67
CA SER A 194 6.95 -24.45 -6.85
C SER A 194 8.15 -24.36 -5.90
N LEU A 195 8.50 -23.14 -5.55
CA LEU A 195 9.61 -22.84 -4.64
C LEU A 195 9.07 -22.03 -3.48
N TYR A 196 9.48 -22.38 -2.26
CA TYR A 196 9.19 -21.58 -1.07
C TYR A 196 10.47 -21.11 -0.42
N VAL A 197 10.51 -19.85 -0.04
CA VAL A 197 11.58 -19.24 0.74
C VAL A 197 11.03 -18.92 2.12
N ILE A 198 11.75 -19.31 3.16
CA ILE A 198 11.43 -18.96 4.54
C ILE A 198 12.38 -17.86 4.96
N LEU A 199 11.82 -16.69 5.22
CA LEU A 199 12.54 -15.52 5.72
C LEU A 199 12.20 -15.30 7.18
N SER A 200 13.19 -15.01 8.00
CA SER A 200 12.94 -14.51 9.35
C SER A 200 12.27 -13.13 9.29
N GLN A 201 11.24 -12.92 10.12
CA GLN A 201 10.66 -11.59 10.30
C GLN A 201 11.71 -10.60 10.80
N LYS A 202 12.60 -11.06 11.69
CA LYS A 202 13.70 -10.26 12.22
C LYS A 202 14.96 -10.46 11.38
N ASN A 203 15.63 -9.37 11.03
CA ASN A 203 16.86 -9.31 10.25
C ASN A 203 16.74 -9.80 8.80
N ALA A 204 15.53 -10.18 8.35
CA ALA A 204 15.27 -10.67 7.00
C ALA A 204 16.20 -11.82 6.55
N SER A 205 16.72 -12.60 7.50
CA SER A 205 17.64 -13.70 7.20
C SER A 205 16.90 -14.85 6.52
N ILE A 206 17.55 -15.47 5.53
CA ILE A 206 17.01 -16.65 4.86
C ILE A 206 17.21 -17.84 5.78
N MET A 207 16.11 -18.42 6.24
CA MET A 207 16.11 -19.58 7.13
C MET A 207 16.07 -20.90 6.36
N GLY A 208 15.51 -20.91 5.15
CA GLY A 208 15.49 -22.09 4.30
C GLY A 208 14.81 -21.88 2.96
N THR A 209 15.04 -22.81 2.04
CA THR A 209 14.37 -22.88 0.74
C THR A 209 13.85 -24.29 0.50
N ILE A 210 12.60 -24.43 0.05
CA ILE A 210 11.94 -25.72 -0.17
C ILE A 210 11.45 -25.77 -1.61
N ASN A 211 11.87 -26.79 -2.35
CA ASN A 211 11.38 -27.06 -3.69
C ASN A 211 10.30 -28.16 -3.63
N TYR A 212 9.14 -27.87 -4.19
CA TYR A 212 8.09 -28.87 -4.40
C TYR A 212 7.94 -29.12 -5.89
N SER A 213 7.93 -30.40 -6.27
CA SER A 213 7.52 -30.83 -7.60
C SER A 213 6.11 -31.40 -7.47
N ASN A 214 5.12 -30.67 -7.94
CA ASN A 214 3.79 -31.23 -8.09
C ASN A 214 3.82 -32.14 -9.32
N THR A 215 3.63 -33.44 -9.15
CA THR A 215 3.27 -34.30 -10.29
C THR A 215 1.94 -33.77 -10.83
N LEU A 216 1.98 -33.08 -11.96
CA LEU A 216 0.78 -32.69 -12.69
C LEU A 216 0.04 -33.97 -13.08
N SER A 217 -1.03 -34.29 -12.36
CA SER A 217 -2.00 -35.27 -12.83
C SER A 217 -2.64 -34.69 -14.09
N LYS A 218 -2.28 -35.26 -15.24
CA LYS A 218 -2.92 -34.99 -16.52
C LYS A 218 -4.38 -35.43 -16.51
#